data_AF-A0A379EAV7-F1
#
_entry.id   AF-A0A379EAV7-F1
#
_cell.length_a   1.000
_cell.length_b   1.000
_cell.length_c   1.000
_cell.angle_alpha   90.00
_cell.angle_beta   90.00
_cell.angle_gamma   90.00
#
_symmetry.space_group_name_H-M   'P 1'
#
loop_
_entity.id
_entity.type
_entity.pdbx_description
1 polymer ?
#
loop_
_entity_poly.entity_id
_entity_poly.type
_entity_poly.pdbx_seq_one_letter_code
_entity_poly.pdbx_strand_id
1 'polypeptide(L)'
;MDFFSLPEEFSTIRQRIFQYTSNRHKQLESRGKQGFSTGEFLRVTPEHRFYCNGSWVEARNLQPGDLLSLKNGDYTCIASIELFPHYEKVYNFDIKDNENYYVTEDGILVHNGYTPKAKVTKVDGQAHSIEVSISKSDYPETGKHIEDAIAAGKPSVVTIARDASKSNRAKSLRGVKPKQNLDRDEWPMAMFKEGGSGAGVRHINPSDNRGIGCATSNALSEYLDGTIV
;
A
#
# COMPACT_ATOMS: atom_id res chain seq x y z
N MET A 1 29.28 3.44 -13.91
CA MET A 1 27.84 3.52 -13.57
C MET A 1 27.52 2.23 -12.87
N ASP A 2 27.49 2.26 -11.55
CA ASP A 2 27.34 1.05 -10.76
C ASP A 2 25.89 0.58 -10.86
N PHE A 3 25.72 -0.61 -11.45
CA PHE A 3 24.48 -1.36 -11.35
C PHE A 3 24.29 -1.68 -9.87
N PHE A 4 23.38 -0.97 -9.21
CA PHE A 4 22.92 -1.35 -7.88
C PHE A 4 22.28 -2.73 -7.97
N SER A 5 23.00 -3.75 -7.52
CA SER A 5 22.44 -5.06 -7.24
C SER A 5 21.48 -4.88 -6.05
N LEU A 6 20.18 -5.06 -6.31
CA LEU A 6 19.13 -4.82 -5.33
C LEU A 6 19.11 -5.96 -4.27
N PRO A 7 18.97 -5.67 -2.98
CA PRO A 7 18.97 -6.66 -1.90
C PRO A 7 17.71 -7.56 -1.91
N GLU A 8 17.87 -8.81 -1.44
CA GLU A 8 16.92 -9.94 -1.57
C GLU A 8 15.62 -9.89 -0.72
N GLU A 9 15.29 -8.80 -0.04
CA GLU A 9 14.06 -8.75 0.79
C GLU A 9 12.92 -8.00 0.10
N PHE A 10 12.40 -8.60 -0.97
CA PHE A 10 11.22 -8.10 -1.67
C PHE A 10 9.94 -8.78 -1.17
N SER A 11 9.01 -8.01 -0.61
CA SER A 11 7.64 -8.51 -0.37
C SER A 11 6.93 -8.70 -1.73
N THR A 12 6.64 -9.95 -2.07
CA THR A 12 6.03 -10.31 -3.36
C THR A 12 4.52 -10.13 -3.28
N ILE A 13 3.98 -9.13 -3.98
CA ILE A 13 2.55 -8.83 -3.96
C ILE A 13 1.92 -9.17 -5.30
N ARG A 14 0.74 -9.82 -5.31
CA ARG A 14 -0.06 -10.03 -6.51
C ARG A 14 -1.13 -8.92 -6.60
N GLN A 15 -0.92 -7.92 -7.45
CA GLN A 15 -1.83 -6.76 -7.61
C GLN A 15 -2.31 -6.63 -9.06
N ARG A 16 -3.49 -6.00 -9.25
CA ARG A 16 -3.98 -5.61 -10.59
C ARG A 16 -2.97 -4.67 -11.20
N ILE A 17 -2.70 -4.87 -12.48
CA ILE A 17 -1.76 -4.03 -13.22
C ILE A 17 -2.54 -3.15 -14.17
N PHE A 18 -2.25 -1.86 -14.09
CA PHE A 18 -2.54 -0.91 -15.14
C PHE A 18 -1.31 -0.81 -16.03
N GLN A 19 -1.47 -0.99 -17.34
CA GLN A 19 -0.43 -0.66 -18.31
C GLN A 19 -0.73 0.72 -18.90
N TYR A 20 0.15 1.67 -18.62
CA TYR A 20 0.09 3.01 -19.19
C TYR A 20 1.01 3.07 -20.40
N THR A 21 0.51 3.57 -21.52
CA THR A 21 1.37 4.02 -22.62
C THR A 21 1.46 5.54 -22.52
N SER A 22 2.64 6.13 -22.54
CA SER A 22 2.78 7.59 -22.50
C SER A 22 3.33 8.15 -23.80
N ASN A 23 2.83 9.31 -24.23
CA ASN A 23 3.34 10.05 -25.40
C ASN A 23 3.93 11.38 -24.93
N ARG A 24 5.18 11.65 -25.31
CA ARG A 24 5.89 12.88 -24.96
C ARG A 24 5.27 14.07 -25.70
N HIS A 25 4.66 15.02 -24.98
CA HIS A 25 4.28 16.31 -25.55
C HIS A 25 5.24 17.38 -25.05
N LYS A 26 6.13 17.86 -25.92
CA LYS A 26 6.83 19.13 -25.66
C LYS A 26 5.83 20.28 -25.73
N GLN A 27 6.10 21.30 -24.93
CA GLN A 27 5.45 22.62 -24.95
C GLN A 27 4.98 22.99 -26.37
N LEU A 28 3.70 23.38 -26.49
CA LEU A 28 3.06 23.79 -27.74
C LEU A 28 3.78 25.01 -28.32
N GLU A 29 4.85 24.77 -29.08
CA GLU A 29 5.36 25.71 -30.08
C GLU A 29 5.05 25.17 -31.47
N SER A 30 4.50 26.06 -32.28
CA SER A 30 3.99 25.83 -33.63
C SER A 30 4.99 25.11 -34.55
N ARG A 31 4.42 24.25 -35.42
CA ARG A 31 4.97 23.67 -36.67
C ARG A 31 5.76 22.37 -36.55
N GLY A 32 5.31 21.39 -37.35
CA GLY A 32 6.15 20.34 -37.91
C GLY A 32 5.80 18.94 -37.42
N LYS A 33 5.24 18.10 -38.29
CA LYS A 33 5.09 16.66 -38.08
C LYS A 33 6.47 16.04 -37.80
N GLN A 34 6.69 15.46 -36.63
CA GLN A 34 7.73 14.46 -36.39
C GLN A 34 7.22 13.41 -35.39
N GLY A 35 7.37 12.14 -35.74
CA GLY A 35 6.85 10.99 -35.00
C GLY A 35 7.51 10.82 -33.64
N PHE A 36 6.70 10.41 -32.66
CA PHE A 36 7.12 10.20 -31.28
C PHE A 36 7.73 8.81 -31.07
N SER A 37 8.75 8.74 -30.21
CA SER A 37 9.43 7.53 -29.77
C SER A 37 8.48 6.60 -29.00
N THR A 38 8.64 5.30 -29.26
CA THR A 38 8.04 4.13 -28.61
C THR A 38 7.57 4.36 -27.17
N GLY A 39 6.28 4.15 -26.93
CA GLY A 39 5.68 4.29 -25.60
C GLY A 39 6.30 3.35 -24.56
N GLU A 40 6.73 3.90 -23.43
CA GLU A 40 7.07 3.12 -22.24
C GLU A 40 5.80 2.58 -21.59
N PHE A 41 5.87 1.33 -21.12
CA PHE A 41 4.80 0.67 -20.40
C PHE A 41 5.11 0.62 -18.91
N LEU A 42 4.30 1.28 -18.10
CA LEU A 42 4.41 1.19 -16.65
C LEU A 42 3.32 0.27 -16.10
N ARG A 43 3.73 -0.68 -15.24
CA ARG A 43 2.84 -1.61 -14.54
C ARG A 43 2.79 -1.24 -13.07
N VAL A 44 1.63 -0.78 -12.61
CA VAL A 44 1.42 -0.31 -11.23
C VAL A 44 0.12 -0.82 -10.66
N THR A 45 0.02 -0.70 -9.34
CA THR A 45 -1.12 -1.15 -8.57
C THR A 45 -2.17 -0.04 -8.49
N PRO A 46 -3.45 -0.37 -8.32
CA PRO A 46 -4.54 0.61 -8.33
C PRO A 46 -4.36 1.78 -7.35
N GLU A 47 -3.68 1.54 -6.25
CA GLU A 47 -3.47 2.48 -5.15
C GLU A 47 -2.23 3.36 -5.34
N HIS A 48 -1.35 2.99 -6.27
CA HIS A 48 -0.14 3.75 -6.55
C HIS A 48 -0.51 5.15 -7.04
N ARG A 49 0.16 6.20 -6.52
CA ARG A 49 -0.20 7.58 -6.86
C ARG A 49 0.78 8.20 -7.84
N PHE A 50 0.23 8.95 -8.77
CA PHE A 50 0.96 9.76 -9.74
C PHE A 50 0.68 11.23 -9.50
N TYR A 51 1.69 12.08 -9.71
CA TYR A 51 1.45 13.52 -9.68
C TYR A 51 0.89 13.98 -11.03
N CYS A 52 -0.43 14.15 -11.07
CA CYS A 52 -1.23 14.44 -12.24
C CYS A 52 -1.92 15.80 -12.10
N ASN A 53 -1.77 16.68 -13.10
CA ASN A 53 -2.42 17.99 -13.15
C ASN A 53 -2.24 18.84 -11.86
N GLY A 54 -1.09 18.73 -11.20
CA GLY A 54 -0.80 19.46 -9.95
C GLY A 54 -1.37 18.82 -8.68
N SER A 55 -1.79 17.55 -8.73
CA SER A 55 -2.33 16.83 -7.57
C SER A 55 -1.94 15.35 -7.58
N TRP A 56 -1.99 14.69 -6.42
CA TRP A 56 -1.76 13.24 -6.33
C TRP A 56 -3.03 12.46 -6.67
N VAL A 57 -2.96 11.63 -7.70
CA VAL A 57 -4.08 10.82 -8.20
C VAL A 57 -3.71 9.35 -8.17
N GLU A 58 -4.57 8.51 -7.61
CA GLU A 58 -4.41 7.05 -7.61
C GLU A 58 -4.51 6.50 -9.03
N ALA A 59 -3.72 5.47 -9.34
CA ALA A 59 -3.64 4.84 -10.64
C ALA A 59 -5.04 4.45 -11.17
N ARG A 60 -5.90 3.92 -10.29
CA ARG A 60 -7.27 3.54 -10.64
C ARG A 60 -8.19 4.68 -11.08
N ASN A 61 -7.84 5.92 -10.75
CA ASN A 61 -8.62 7.11 -11.07
C ASN A 61 -8.05 7.90 -12.25
N LEU A 62 -6.85 7.52 -12.74
CA LEU A 62 -6.26 8.12 -13.93
C LEU A 62 -7.08 7.76 -15.17
N GLN A 63 -7.05 8.65 -16.16
CA GLN A 63 -7.74 8.51 -17.43
C GLN A 63 -6.78 8.78 -18.61
N PRO A 64 -7.02 8.17 -19.79
CA PRO A 64 -6.35 8.62 -21.00
C PRO A 64 -6.56 10.12 -21.22
N GLY A 65 -5.47 10.85 -21.48
CA GLY A 65 -5.45 12.31 -21.59
C GLY A 65 -4.87 13.03 -20.37
N ASP A 66 -4.76 12.37 -19.22
CA ASP A 66 -4.15 12.96 -18.02
C ASP A 66 -2.65 13.26 -18.21
N LEU A 67 -2.18 14.38 -17.63
CA LEU A 67 -0.80 14.83 -17.71
C LEU A 67 -0.04 14.47 -16.44
N LEU A 68 0.94 13.58 -16.58
CA LEU A 68 1.82 13.13 -15.50
C LEU A 68 3.11 13.95 -15.49
N SER A 69 3.57 14.31 -14.30
CA SER A 69 4.76 15.15 -14.13
C SER A 69 6.06 14.35 -14.28
N LEU A 70 7.04 14.93 -14.98
CA LEU A 70 8.37 14.35 -15.20
C LEU A 70 9.46 15.02 -14.33
N LYS A 71 10.58 14.33 -14.12
CA LYS A 71 11.73 14.79 -13.33
C LYS A 71 12.31 16.12 -13.81
N ASN A 72 12.23 16.41 -15.10
CA ASN A 72 12.76 17.63 -15.69
C ASN A 72 11.78 18.83 -15.62
N GLY A 73 10.58 18.65 -15.05
CA GLY A 73 9.53 19.66 -14.98
C GLY A 73 8.56 19.67 -16.17
N ASP A 74 8.78 18.83 -17.18
CA ASP A 74 7.84 18.60 -18.27
C ASP A 74 6.71 17.65 -17.85
N TYR A 75 5.82 17.33 -18.79
CA TYR A 75 4.73 16.39 -18.61
C TYR A 75 4.69 15.34 -19.72
N THR A 76 4.16 14.16 -19.39
CA THR A 76 3.77 13.15 -20.37
C THR A 76 2.28 12.87 -20.29
N CYS A 77 1.64 12.57 -21.42
CA CYS A 77 0.21 12.29 -21.49
C CYS A 77 -0.05 10.79 -21.46
N ILE A 78 -1.03 10.36 -20.66
CA ILE A 78 -1.50 8.97 -20.67
C ILE A 78 -2.24 8.71 -22.00
N ALA A 79 -1.70 7.85 -22.84
CA ALA A 79 -2.31 7.48 -24.12
C ALA A 79 -3.36 6.37 -23.97
N SER A 80 -3.12 5.39 -23.09
CA SER A 80 -4.06 4.29 -22.83
C SER A 80 -3.86 3.71 -21.43
N ILE A 81 -4.91 3.07 -20.93
CA ILE A 81 -4.94 2.36 -19.65
C ILE A 81 -5.56 1.00 -19.89
N GLU A 82 -4.78 -0.07 -19.71
CA GLU A 82 -5.28 -1.44 -19.78
C GLU A 82 -5.33 -2.08 -18.39
N LEU A 83 -6.48 -2.62 -18.01
CA LEU A 83 -6.62 -3.45 -16.82
C LEU A 83 -6.31 -4.89 -17.17
N PHE A 84 -5.26 -5.44 -16.55
CA PHE A 84 -5.00 -6.87 -16.65
C PHE A 84 -5.91 -7.64 -15.67
N PRO A 85 -6.66 -8.66 -16.14
CA PRO A 85 -7.54 -9.48 -15.29
C PRO A 85 -6.76 -10.48 -14.41
N HIS A 86 -5.42 -10.41 -14.42
CA HIS A 86 -4.54 -11.30 -13.69
C HIS A 86 -3.64 -10.50 -12.74
N TYR A 87 -3.27 -11.12 -11.64
CA TYR A 87 -2.41 -10.52 -10.64
C TYR A 87 -0.95 -10.90 -10.90
N GLU A 88 -0.03 -9.93 -10.98
CA GLU A 88 1.41 -10.20 -11.11
C GLU A 88 2.18 -9.78 -9.87
N LYS A 89 3.39 -10.34 -9.72
CA LYS A 89 4.33 -9.99 -8.67
C LYS A 89 4.78 -8.54 -8.85
N VAL A 90 4.48 -7.69 -7.89
CA VAL A 90 5.01 -6.33 -7.78
C VAL A 90 5.98 -6.23 -6.60
N TYR A 91 6.91 -5.31 -6.72
CA TYR A 91 7.96 -5.03 -5.76
C TYR A 91 7.67 -3.70 -5.11
N ASN A 92 7.55 -3.68 -3.78
CA ASN A 92 7.50 -2.44 -3.02
C ASN A 92 8.82 -2.26 -2.26
N PHE A 93 9.31 -1.03 -2.17
CA PHE A 93 10.50 -0.68 -1.40
C PHE A 93 10.21 0.55 -0.54
N ASP A 94 10.45 0.44 0.77
CA ASP A 94 10.24 1.55 1.69
C ASP A 94 11.34 2.60 1.49
N ILE A 95 10.94 3.82 1.13
CA ILE A 95 11.84 4.96 1.04
C ILE A 95 11.69 5.76 2.33
N LYS A 96 12.78 5.89 3.08
CA LYS A 96 12.80 6.71 4.29
C LYS A 96 12.48 8.18 3.94
N ASP A 97 11.64 8.80 4.76
CA ASP A 97 11.28 10.23 4.74
C ASP A 97 10.34 10.69 3.60
N ASN A 98 10.79 10.64 2.34
CA ASN A 98 10.01 11.12 1.19
C ASN A 98 9.70 9.96 0.26
N GLU A 99 8.47 9.47 0.34
CA GLU A 99 7.96 8.36 -0.47
C GLU A 99 7.78 8.73 -1.95
N ASN A 100 8.18 9.92 -2.39
CA ASN A 100 8.17 10.31 -3.78
C ASN A 100 9.42 9.80 -4.50
N TYR A 101 9.23 9.12 -5.63
CA TYR A 101 10.33 8.67 -6.47
C TYR A 101 9.97 8.79 -7.96
N TYR A 102 11.00 8.70 -8.81
CA TYR A 102 10.84 8.74 -10.25
C TYR A 102 10.93 7.33 -10.82
N VAL A 103 10.01 6.99 -11.71
CA VAL A 103 10.01 5.73 -12.46
C VAL A 103 10.19 5.99 -13.95
N THR A 104 10.59 4.96 -14.70
CA THR A 104 10.89 5.01 -16.14
C THR A 104 12.11 5.87 -16.51
N GLU A 105 12.56 5.81 -17.77
CA GLU A 105 13.72 6.59 -18.24
C GLU A 105 13.43 8.11 -18.25
N ASP A 106 12.19 8.48 -18.61
CA ASP A 106 11.73 9.86 -18.63
C ASP A 106 11.46 10.43 -17.22
N GLY A 107 11.42 9.58 -16.20
CA GLY A 107 11.33 9.96 -14.79
C GLY A 107 9.96 10.49 -14.41
N ILE A 108 8.92 9.66 -14.55
CA ILE A 108 7.55 9.96 -14.08
C ILE A 108 7.53 10.02 -12.55
N LEU A 109 6.97 11.09 -12.00
CA LEU A 109 6.86 11.30 -10.56
C LEU A 109 5.71 10.48 -9.95
N VAL A 110 6.08 9.58 -9.05
CA VAL A 110 5.15 8.73 -8.31
C VAL A 110 5.35 8.84 -6.81
N HIS A 111 4.35 8.42 -6.05
CA HIS A 111 4.37 8.42 -4.60
C HIS A 111 4.07 7.01 -4.06
N ASN A 112 4.98 6.50 -3.25
CA ASN A 112 4.82 5.26 -2.48
C ASN A 112 3.93 5.44 -1.24
N GLY A 113 3.46 6.64 -0.95
CA GLY A 113 2.80 6.89 0.32
C GLY A 113 1.33 6.59 0.32
N TYR A 114 0.97 5.76 1.29
CA TYR A 114 -0.37 5.60 1.76
C TYR A 114 -0.75 6.86 2.55
N THR A 115 -1.77 7.59 2.12
CA THR A 115 -2.40 8.65 2.95
C THR A 115 -2.66 8.09 4.35
N PRO A 116 -2.38 8.82 5.45
CA PRO A 116 -2.61 8.30 6.80
C PRO A 116 -4.09 7.97 6.99
N LYS A 117 -4.46 6.69 6.83
CA LYS A 117 -5.84 6.21 6.93
C LYS A 117 -6.21 5.73 8.34
N ALA A 118 -5.27 5.82 9.27
CA ALA A 118 -5.43 5.52 10.68
C ALA A 118 -5.23 6.81 11.49
N LYS A 119 -6.17 7.11 12.39
CA LYS A 119 -6.13 8.27 13.28
C LYS A 119 -5.94 7.77 14.71
N VAL A 120 -4.93 8.31 15.41
CA VAL A 120 -4.69 8.03 16.82
C VAL A 120 -5.35 9.10 17.68
N THR A 121 -6.06 8.68 18.73
CA THR A 121 -6.60 9.58 19.76
C THR A 121 -6.11 9.12 21.12
N LYS A 122 -5.58 10.03 21.94
CA LYS A 122 -5.22 9.72 23.34
C LYS A 122 -6.46 9.72 24.20
N VAL A 123 -6.57 8.76 25.12
CA VAL A 123 -7.71 8.64 26.03
C VAL A 123 -7.23 8.48 27.47
N ASP A 124 -7.94 9.13 28.40
CA ASP A 124 -7.65 9.09 29.83
C ASP A 124 -8.76 8.34 30.58
N GLY A 125 -8.39 7.60 31.63
CA GLY A 125 -9.35 6.90 32.49
C GLY A 125 -9.97 5.64 31.88
N GLN A 126 -9.43 5.14 30.76
CA GLN A 126 -9.83 3.89 30.13
C GLN A 126 -8.83 2.76 30.40
N ALA A 127 -9.18 1.53 30.02
CA ALA A 127 -8.27 0.38 30.11
C ALA A 127 -7.07 0.49 29.14
N HIS A 128 -7.18 1.33 28.12
CA HIS A 128 -6.16 1.67 27.13
C HIS A 128 -5.78 3.15 27.19
N SER A 129 -4.65 3.48 26.54
CA SER A 129 -4.08 4.84 26.54
C SER A 129 -4.26 5.58 25.22
N ILE A 130 -4.51 4.86 24.13
CA ILE A 130 -4.76 5.41 22.81
C ILE A 130 -5.80 4.59 22.08
N GLU A 131 -6.53 5.19 21.14
CA GLU A 131 -7.44 4.52 20.22
C GLU A 131 -6.98 4.74 18.80
N VAL A 132 -6.90 3.67 18.00
CA VAL A 132 -6.62 3.75 16.57
C VAL A 132 -7.92 3.59 15.79
N SER A 133 -8.39 4.68 15.19
CA SER A 133 -9.56 4.69 14.32
C SER A 133 -9.15 4.51 12.86
N ILE A 134 -9.74 3.52 12.20
CA ILE A 134 -9.51 3.22 10.78
C ILE A 134 -10.84 3.22 10.05
N SER A 135 -10.87 3.82 8.86
CA SER A 135 -12.05 3.89 8.01
C SER A 135 -12.39 2.54 7.39
N LYS A 136 -13.54 1.97 7.76
CA LYS A 136 -14.04 0.70 7.17
C LYS A 136 -14.31 0.81 5.66
N SER A 137 -14.67 2.00 5.16
CA SER A 137 -14.84 2.20 3.72
C SER A 137 -13.51 2.12 2.95
N ASP A 138 -12.38 2.39 3.61
CA ASP A 138 -11.06 2.27 3.00
C ASP A 138 -10.53 0.83 3.02
N TYR A 139 -10.90 0.05 4.04
CA TYR A 139 -10.46 -1.34 4.25
C TYR A 139 -11.65 -2.24 4.63
N PRO A 140 -12.62 -2.46 3.72
CA PRO A 140 -13.86 -3.15 4.04
C PRO A 140 -13.66 -4.62 4.41
N GLU A 141 -12.71 -5.34 3.81
CA GLU A 141 -12.48 -6.76 4.11
C GLU A 141 -11.81 -6.94 5.46
N THR A 142 -10.76 -6.15 5.75
CA THR A 142 -10.05 -6.25 7.03
C THR A 142 -10.90 -5.68 8.17
N GLY A 143 -11.55 -4.53 7.97
CA GLY A 143 -12.45 -3.96 8.96
C GLY A 143 -13.57 -4.93 9.34
N LYS A 144 -14.14 -5.65 8.37
CA LYS A 144 -15.12 -6.70 8.63
C LYS A 144 -14.52 -7.89 9.37
N HIS A 145 -13.27 -8.28 9.08
CA HIS A 145 -12.61 -9.35 9.82
C HIS A 145 -12.39 -8.99 11.29
N ILE A 146 -11.90 -7.78 11.57
CA ILE A 146 -11.69 -7.28 12.92
C ILE A 146 -13.01 -7.27 13.71
N GLU A 147 -14.08 -6.72 13.13
CA GLU A 147 -15.42 -6.72 13.74
C GLU A 147 -15.90 -8.14 14.08
N ASP A 148 -15.81 -9.07 13.13
CA ASP A 148 -16.28 -10.44 13.33
C ASP A 148 -15.42 -11.18 14.36
N ALA A 149 -14.11 -10.91 14.40
CA ALA A 149 -13.20 -11.49 15.37
C ALA A 149 -13.52 -10.98 16.79
N ILE A 150 -13.75 -9.67 16.96
CA ILE A 150 -14.18 -9.08 18.24
C ILE A 150 -15.53 -9.65 18.68
N ALA A 151 -16.50 -9.76 17.76
CA ALA A 151 -17.79 -10.38 18.04
C ALA A 151 -17.66 -11.87 18.42
N ALA A 152 -16.64 -12.56 17.91
CA ALA A 152 -16.28 -13.92 18.29
C ALA A 152 -15.43 -14.02 19.58
N GLY A 153 -15.31 -12.92 20.34
CA GLY A 153 -14.64 -12.86 21.64
C GLY A 153 -13.13 -12.62 21.58
N LYS A 154 -12.58 -12.19 20.43
CA LYS A 154 -11.21 -11.67 20.39
C LYS A 154 -11.14 -10.30 21.06
N PRO A 155 -10.01 -9.92 21.67
CA PRO A 155 -9.92 -8.64 22.36
C PRO A 155 -10.04 -7.49 21.36
N SER A 156 -10.72 -6.43 21.80
CA SER A 156 -10.77 -5.13 21.11
C SER A 156 -9.71 -4.15 21.65
N VAL A 157 -9.12 -4.46 22.82
CA VAL A 157 -8.04 -3.71 23.45
C VAL A 157 -6.78 -4.57 23.39
N VAL A 158 -5.69 -4.03 22.86
CA VAL A 158 -4.47 -4.78 22.52
C VAL A 158 -3.22 -4.03 22.96
N THR A 159 -2.14 -4.77 23.25
CA THR A 159 -0.90 -4.22 23.78
C THR A 159 0.20 -4.32 22.74
N ILE A 160 0.89 -3.22 22.43
CA ILE A 160 2.00 -3.23 21.47
C ILE A 160 3.15 -4.12 21.98
N ALA A 161 3.55 -5.11 21.18
CA ALA A 161 4.65 -6.03 21.46
C ALA A 161 5.34 -6.48 20.16
N ARG A 162 6.20 -5.63 19.60
CA ARG A 162 6.76 -5.81 18.25
C ARG A 162 7.73 -6.97 18.17
N ASP A 163 8.50 -7.22 19.23
CA ASP A 163 9.46 -8.33 19.29
C ASP A 163 8.79 -9.71 19.15
N ALA A 164 7.53 -9.83 19.58
CA ALA A 164 6.78 -11.08 19.48
C ALA A 164 6.27 -11.38 18.06
N SER A 165 6.30 -10.40 17.14
CA SER A 165 5.56 -10.43 15.88
C SER A 165 5.88 -11.63 14.99
N LYS A 166 7.16 -11.98 14.83
CA LYS A 166 7.55 -13.17 14.04
C LYS A 166 7.00 -14.47 14.66
N SER A 167 7.09 -14.60 15.98
CA SER A 167 6.61 -15.77 16.70
C SER A 167 5.08 -15.86 16.68
N ASN A 168 4.39 -14.72 16.75
CA ASN A 168 2.94 -14.64 16.71
C ASN A 168 2.43 -15.10 15.34
N ARG A 169 2.95 -14.56 14.23
CA ARG A 169 2.60 -15.02 12.87
C ARG A 169 2.78 -16.53 12.68
N ALA A 170 3.87 -17.09 13.21
CA ALA A 170 4.11 -18.52 13.12
C ALA A 170 3.07 -19.36 13.89
N LYS A 171 2.51 -18.83 14.98
CA LYS A 171 1.51 -19.49 15.81
C LYS A 171 0.10 -19.36 15.23
N SER A 172 -0.32 -18.17 14.84
CA SER A 172 -1.64 -17.87 14.25
C SER A 172 -1.83 -18.59 12.92
N LEU A 173 -0.81 -18.59 12.04
CA LEU A 173 -0.93 -19.14 10.70
C LEU A 173 -0.70 -20.66 10.61
N ARG A 174 -0.45 -21.31 11.75
CA ARG A 174 -0.19 -22.75 11.80
C ARG A 174 -1.40 -23.53 11.30
N GLY A 175 -1.20 -24.35 10.25
CA GLY A 175 -2.28 -25.14 9.64
C GLY A 175 -3.18 -24.37 8.68
N VAL A 176 -3.07 -23.04 8.59
CA VAL A 176 -3.83 -22.23 7.64
C VAL A 176 -3.11 -22.23 6.29
N LYS A 177 -3.61 -23.01 5.32
CA LYS A 177 -3.01 -23.07 3.98
C LYS A 177 -3.09 -21.69 3.28
N PRO A 178 -2.04 -21.29 2.54
CA PRO A 178 -2.13 -20.11 1.68
C PRO A 178 -3.17 -20.34 0.58
N LYS A 179 -3.86 -19.28 0.16
CA LYS A 179 -4.73 -19.28 -1.00
C LYS A 179 -4.15 -18.36 -2.06
N GLN A 180 -4.32 -18.73 -3.32
CA GLN A 180 -3.81 -17.93 -4.43
C GLN A 180 -4.46 -16.53 -4.39
N ASN A 181 -3.62 -15.49 -4.53
CA ASN A 181 -4.03 -14.08 -4.58
C ASN A 181 -4.70 -13.53 -3.30
N LEU A 182 -4.60 -14.22 -2.16
CA LEU A 182 -5.15 -13.75 -0.88
C LEU A 182 -4.08 -13.78 0.21
N ASP A 183 -4.12 -12.78 1.07
CA ASP A 183 -3.35 -12.75 2.30
C ASP A 183 -4.11 -13.44 3.42
N ARG A 184 -3.40 -13.87 4.46
CA ARG A 184 -3.99 -14.37 5.70
C ARG A 184 -3.90 -13.26 6.73
N ASP A 185 -4.99 -12.52 6.88
CA ASP A 185 -5.12 -11.48 7.90
C ASP A 185 -5.38 -12.08 9.28
N GLU A 186 -4.97 -11.36 10.33
CA GLU A 186 -4.89 -11.84 11.70
C GLU A 186 -5.50 -10.80 12.66
N TRP A 187 -6.50 -11.20 13.44
CA TRP A 187 -6.95 -10.41 14.59
C TRP A 187 -7.01 -11.25 15.88
N PRO A 188 -6.29 -10.87 16.94
CA PRO A 188 -5.40 -9.71 17.04
C PRO A 188 -4.15 -9.82 16.15
N MET A 189 -3.68 -8.69 15.63
CA MET A 189 -2.51 -8.65 14.75
C MET A 189 -1.26 -9.17 15.46
N ALA A 190 -0.32 -9.72 14.69
CA ALA A 190 0.91 -10.28 15.26
C ALA A 190 1.79 -9.27 16.03
N MET A 191 1.71 -7.98 15.72
CA MET A 191 2.45 -6.92 16.44
C MET A 191 1.93 -6.64 17.85
N PHE A 192 0.81 -7.25 18.24
CA PHE A 192 0.25 -7.14 19.58
C PHE A 192 0.54 -8.37 20.43
N LYS A 193 0.58 -8.18 21.75
CA LYS A 193 0.80 -9.22 22.75
C LYS A 193 -0.28 -10.31 22.70
N GLU A 194 -1.50 -9.92 22.39
CA GLU A 194 -2.69 -10.76 22.28
C GLU A 194 -2.76 -11.52 20.94
N GLY A 195 -1.84 -11.23 20.02
CA GLY A 195 -1.72 -11.93 18.75
C GLY A 195 -1.19 -13.37 18.89
N GLY A 196 -1.11 -14.06 17.76
CA GLY A 196 -0.57 -15.42 17.70
C GLY A 196 -1.61 -16.51 17.97
N SER A 197 -1.36 -17.41 18.92
CA SER A 197 -2.20 -18.58 19.14
C SER A 197 -3.64 -18.18 19.46
N GLY A 198 -4.58 -18.62 18.62
CA GLY A 198 -5.99 -18.32 18.80
C GLY A 198 -6.44 -17.00 18.17
N ALA A 199 -5.58 -16.27 17.45
CA ALA A 199 -6.03 -15.17 16.59
C ALA A 199 -7.02 -15.70 15.53
N GLY A 200 -8.05 -14.89 15.22
CA GLY A 200 -8.88 -15.10 14.05
C GLY A 200 -8.04 -14.94 12.80
N VAL A 201 -8.18 -15.86 11.84
CA VAL A 201 -7.46 -15.81 10.56
C VAL A 201 -8.45 -15.85 9.42
N ARG A 202 -8.35 -14.89 8.50
CA ARG A 202 -9.21 -14.80 7.30
C ARG A 202 -8.38 -14.60 6.06
N HIS A 203 -8.76 -15.27 4.97
CA HIS A 203 -8.20 -14.98 3.66
C HIS A 203 -8.89 -13.74 3.07
N ILE A 204 -8.15 -12.66 2.85
CA ILE A 204 -8.67 -11.39 2.35
C ILE A 204 -7.80 -10.83 1.23
N ASN A 205 -8.32 -9.83 0.52
CA ASN A 205 -7.59 -9.11 -0.51
C ASN A 205 -6.26 -8.54 0.03
N PRO A 206 -5.11 -8.82 -0.61
CA PRO A 206 -3.80 -8.35 -0.13
C PRO A 206 -3.67 -6.83 -0.06
N SER A 207 -4.35 -6.08 -0.93
CA SER A 207 -4.31 -4.61 -0.92
C SER A 207 -4.98 -4.05 0.33
N ASP A 208 -6.16 -4.60 0.68
CA ASP A 208 -6.92 -4.24 1.89
C ASP A 208 -6.10 -4.56 3.15
N ASN A 209 -5.60 -5.79 3.25
CA ASN A 209 -4.81 -6.28 4.38
C ASN A 209 -3.52 -5.47 4.63
N ARG A 210 -2.74 -5.22 3.57
CA ARG A 210 -1.44 -4.56 3.71
C ARG A 210 -1.59 -3.06 3.90
N GLY A 211 -2.62 -2.47 3.29
CA GLY A 211 -2.96 -1.08 3.52
C GLY A 211 -3.28 -0.80 4.99
N ILE A 212 -4.07 -1.67 5.64
CA ILE A 212 -4.36 -1.51 7.07
C ILE A 212 -3.13 -1.79 7.94
N GLY A 213 -2.30 -2.78 7.58
CA GLY A 213 -1.07 -3.10 8.30
C GLY A 213 -0.08 -1.95 8.29
N CYS A 214 0.12 -1.33 7.12
CA CYS A 214 0.93 -0.13 6.96
C CYS A 214 0.34 1.06 7.74
N ALA A 215 -0.95 1.35 7.57
CA ALA A 215 -1.62 2.45 8.26
C ALA A 215 -1.53 2.31 9.79
N THR A 216 -1.74 1.10 10.33
CA THR A 216 -1.65 0.82 11.76
C THR A 216 -0.21 0.92 12.26
N SER A 217 0.76 0.36 11.52
CA SER A 217 2.18 0.44 11.88
C SER A 217 2.67 1.89 11.92
N ASN A 218 2.31 2.70 10.93
CA ASN A 218 2.67 4.12 10.87
C ASN A 218 2.02 4.90 12.01
N ALA A 219 0.71 4.70 12.23
CA ALA A 219 -0.01 5.33 13.33
C ALA A 219 0.59 4.99 14.71
N LEU A 220 1.05 3.75 14.87
CA LEU A 220 1.62 3.29 16.14
C LEU A 220 3.13 3.51 16.26
N SER A 221 3.80 4.03 15.23
CA SER A 221 5.28 4.08 15.16
C SER A 221 5.94 4.88 16.29
N GLU A 222 5.27 5.93 16.79
CA GLU A 222 5.74 6.78 17.90
C GLU A 222 5.48 6.19 19.30
N TYR A 223 4.72 5.10 19.39
CA TYR A 223 4.31 4.48 20.66
C TYR A 223 5.20 3.30 21.01
N LEU A 224 5.64 3.26 22.27
CA LEU A 224 6.55 2.23 22.77
C LEU A 224 5.84 0.89 22.93
N ASP A 225 6.63 -0.19 22.95
CA ASP A 225 6.14 -1.50 23.36
C ASP A 225 5.60 -1.42 24.81
N GLY A 226 4.47 -2.06 25.06
CA GLY A 226 3.71 -1.97 26.29
C GLY A 226 2.57 -0.92 26.28
N THR A 227 2.52 -0.03 25.29
CA THR A 227 1.35 0.86 25.10
C THR A 227 0.10 0.01 24.82
N ILE A 228 -1.00 0.35 25.52
CA ILE A 228 -2.30 -0.31 25.37
C ILE A 228 -3.16 0.56 24.42
N VAL A 229 -3.68 -0.10 23.38
CA VAL A 229 -4.39 0.43 22.20
C VAL A 229 -5.81 -0.09 22.14
#